data_AF-A0A1Y1BH87-F1
#
_entry.id   AF-A0A1Y1BH87-F1
#
_cell.length_a   1.000
_cell.length_b   1.000
_cell.length_c   1.000
_cell.angle_alpha   90.00
_cell.angle_beta   90.00
_cell.angle_gamma   90.00
#
_symmetry.space_group_name_H-M   'P 1'
#
loop_
_entity.id
_entity.type
_entity.pdbx_description
1 polymer ?
#
loop_
_entity_poly.entity_id
_entity_poly.type
_entity_poly.pdbx_seq_one_letter_code
_entity_poly.pdbx_strand_id
1 'polypeptide(L)'
;MPEFVTVAGTFAPGHYEIPSQLREAFDFPESGVDAAGRFEFRAEHLAVLKGTNWRTVDDYSIDSVLERSDFWPMPYIDGKRPYGDRTYFQFDMAELLGDPYQLDADDNLIEDAEKDARLERLHYETLAALQILLMHAELITPA
;
A
#
# COMPACT_ATOMS: atom_id res chain seq x y z
N MET A 1 -8.51 -10.04 -3.16
CA MET A 1 -7.62 -9.02 -3.77
C MET A 1 -8.26 -8.53 -5.07
N PRO A 2 -8.28 -7.20 -5.34
CA PRO A 2 -8.87 -6.64 -6.54
C PRO A 2 -8.12 -7.04 -7.80
N GLU A 3 -8.84 -7.09 -8.93
CA GLU A 3 -8.24 -7.46 -10.22
C GLU A 3 -7.09 -6.53 -10.59
N PHE A 4 -7.25 -5.20 -10.50
CA PHE A 4 -6.20 -4.24 -10.85
C PHE A 4 -4.87 -4.43 -10.10
N VAL A 5 -4.89 -4.96 -8.87
CA VAL A 5 -3.68 -5.31 -8.11
C VAL A 5 -3.08 -6.63 -8.58
N THR A 6 -3.96 -7.57 -8.96
CA THR A 6 -3.60 -8.90 -9.44
C THR A 6 -2.95 -8.84 -10.83
N VAL A 7 -3.51 -8.02 -11.75
CA VAL A 7 -2.98 -7.84 -13.12
C VAL A 7 -1.80 -6.86 -13.19
N ALA A 8 -1.50 -6.11 -12.12
CA ALA A 8 -0.31 -5.25 -12.01
C ALA A 8 1.03 -6.00 -12.02
N GLY A 9 1.07 -7.26 -12.48
CA GLY A 9 2.27 -8.06 -12.68
C GLY A 9 3.29 -7.44 -13.63
N THR A 10 2.94 -6.40 -14.39
CA THR A 10 3.82 -5.66 -15.30
C THR A 10 4.19 -4.26 -14.83
N PHE A 11 3.65 -3.77 -13.70
CA PHE A 11 3.98 -2.43 -13.23
C PHE A 11 5.41 -2.39 -12.69
N ALA A 12 6.30 -1.72 -13.43
CA ALA A 12 7.72 -1.75 -13.16
C ALA A 12 8.11 -0.73 -12.08
N PRO A 13 9.08 -1.05 -11.20
CA PRO A 13 9.74 -0.04 -10.38
C PRO A 13 10.34 1.07 -11.25
N GLY A 14 10.30 2.31 -10.77
CA GLY A 14 10.79 3.47 -11.50
C GLY A 14 10.31 4.80 -10.93
N HIS A 15 10.70 5.88 -11.61
CA HIS A 15 10.25 7.23 -11.26
C HIS A 15 9.03 7.58 -12.09
N TYR A 16 7.94 7.94 -11.42
CA TYR A 16 6.68 8.30 -12.06
C TYR A 16 6.36 9.76 -11.79
N GLU A 17 6.11 10.51 -12.87
CA GLU A 17 5.70 11.91 -12.76
C GLU A 17 4.23 11.99 -12.36
N ILE A 18 3.94 12.89 -11.41
CA ILE A 18 2.57 13.19 -11.00
C ILE A 18 2.08 14.40 -11.81
N PRO A 19 0.99 14.24 -12.60
CA PRO A 19 0.39 15.35 -13.31
C PRO A 19 0.10 16.52 -12.37
N SER A 20 0.37 17.75 -12.81
CA SER A 20 0.24 18.94 -11.95
C SER A 20 -1.15 19.10 -11.32
N GLN A 21 -2.19 18.63 -12.01
CA GLN A 21 -3.59 18.67 -11.56
C GLN A 21 -3.88 17.72 -10.39
N LEU A 22 -3.04 16.69 -10.18
CA LEU A 22 -3.22 15.66 -9.16
C LEU A 22 -2.28 15.83 -7.96
N ARG A 23 -1.35 16.80 -8.00
CA ARG A 23 -0.34 16.98 -6.95
C ARG A 23 -0.92 17.24 -5.57
N GLU A 24 -2.08 17.91 -5.48
CA GLU A 24 -2.77 18.15 -4.22
C GLU A 24 -3.12 16.85 -3.49
N ALA A 25 -3.42 15.76 -4.22
CA ALA A 25 -3.70 14.45 -3.63
C ALA A 25 -2.49 13.79 -2.94
N PHE A 26 -1.29 14.33 -3.17
CA PHE A 26 -0.02 13.88 -2.60
C PHE A 26 0.61 14.90 -1.65
N ASP A 27 -0.08 16.01 -1.35
CA ASP A 27 0.41 17.09 -0.48
C ASP A 27 0.29 16.73 1.00
N PHE A 28 0.98 15.65 1.38
CA PHE A 28 1.16 15.22 2.76
C PHE A 28 2.62 14.80 2.98
N PRO A 29 3.21 15.04 4.18
CA PRO A 29 4.65 14.95 4.39
C PRO A 29 5.27 13.58 4.06
N GLU A 30 4.51 12.51 4.25
CA GLU A 30 4.96 11.12 4.12
C GLU A 30 4.57 10.49 2.77
N SER A 31 4.16 11.28 1.77
CA SER A 31 3.73 10.77 0.47
C SER A 31 4.85 10.16 -0.37
N GLY A 32 6.11 10.45 -0.04
CA GLY A 32 7.28 10.02 -0.81
C GLY A 32 7.45 10.75 -2.15
N VAL A 33 6.68 11.81 -2.40
CA VAL A 33 6.79 12.63 -3.61
C VAL A 33 7.89 13.66 -3.47
N ASP A 34 8.81 13.70 -4.43
CA ASP A 34 9.92 14.64 -4.45
C ASP A 34 9.47 16.08 -4.81
N ALA A 35 10.37 17.05 -4.62
CA ALA A 35 10.12 18.45 -4.95
C ALA A 35 9.87 18.71 -6.46
N ALA A 36 10.21 17.76 -7.33
CA ALA A 36 9.90 17.81 -8.76
C ALA A 36 8.51 17.22 -9.08
N GLY A 37 7.79 16.70 -8.08
CA GLY A 37 6.49 16.05 -8.26
C GLY A 37 6.61 14.63 -8.81
N ARG A 38 7.68 13.91 -8.46
CA ARG A 38 7.90 12.52 -8.86
C ARG A 38 7.83 11.60 -7.65
N PHE A 39 7.27 10.42 -7.86
CA PHE A 39 7.27 9.33 -6.90
C PHE A 39 8.20 8.21 -7.37
N GLU A 40 9.07 7.74 -6.48
CA GLU A 40 9.87 6.54 -6.74
C GLU A 40 9.06 5.30 -6.35
N PHE A 41 8.50 4.62 -7.35
CA PHE A 41 7.82 3.36 -7.14
C PHE A 41 8.84 2.22 -7.08
N ARG A 42 8.89 1.47 -5.97
CA ARG A 42 9.87 0.43 -5.68
C ARG A 42 9.21 -0.95 -5.67
N ALA A 43 10.00 -2.01 -5.71
CA ALA A 43 9.48 -3.38 -5.67
C ALA A 43 8.70 -3.66 -4.36
N GLU A 44 9.15 -3.06 -3.26
CA GLU A 44 8.52 -3.15 -1.94
C GLU A 44 7.12 -2.53 -1.94
N HIS A 45 6.89 -1.43 -2.67
CA HIS A 45 5.56 -0.86 -2.83
C HIS A 45 4.61 -1.85 -3.50
N LEU A 46 5.05 -2.50 -4.57
CA LEU A 46 4.24 -3.51 -5.26
C LEU A 46 3.97 -4.74 -4.38
N ALA A 47 5.00 -5.19 -3.65
CA ALA A 47 4.87 -6.32 -2.73
C ALA A 47 3.85 -6.02 -1.62
N VAL A 48 3.93 -4.83 -1.03
CA VAL A 48 2.96 -4.37 -0.02
C VAL A 48 1.56 -4.30 -0.59
N LEU A 49 1.35 -3.66 -1.76
CA LEU A 49 0.02 -3.56 -2.37
C LEU A 49 -0.60 -4.93 -2.70
N LYS A 50 0.21 -5.92 -3.08
CA LYS A 50 -0.23 -7.31 -3.31
C LYS A 50 -0.52 -8.06 -2.00
N GLY A 51 0.23 -7.75 -0.95
CA GLY A 51 0.14 -8.39 0.35
C GLY A 51 -0.91 -7.80 1.29
N THR A 52 -1.48 -6.63 0.96
CA THR A 52 -2.47 -5.98 1.84
C THR A 52 -3.78 -6.74 1.92
N ASN A 53 -4.45 -6.59 3.06
CA ASN A 53 -5.77 -7.14 3.30
C ASN A 53 -6.84 -6.30 2.61
N TRP A 54 -7.15 -6.69 1.38
CA TRP A 54 -8.20 -6.06 0.58
C TRP A 54 -9.59 -6.55 0.99
N ARG A 55 -10.47 -5.59 1.25
CA ARG A 55 -11.90 -5.79 1.50
C ARG A 55 -12.70 -5.31 0.29
N THR A 56 -13.83 -5.97 0.05
CA THR A 56 -14.88 -5.48 -0.83
C THR A 56 -16.05 -5.09 0.05
N VAL A 57 -16.80 -4.06 -0.35
CA VAL A 57 -18.07 -3.74 0.31
C VAL A 57 -18.98 -4.96 0.22
N ASP A 58 -19.47 -5.40 1.38
CA ASP A 58 -20.35 -6.56 1.55
C ASP A 58 -21.74 -6.10 1.99
N ASP A 59 -22.69 -7.05 2.06
CA ASP A 59 -24.08 -6.77 2.44
C ASP A 59 -24.20 -6.15 3.84
N TYR A 60 -23.20 -6.33 4.72
CA TYR A 60 -23.18 -5.73 6.05
C TYR A 60 -22.77 -4.25 6.04
N SER A 61 -21.92 -3.86 5.09
CA SER A 61 -21.33 -2.53 5.00
C SER A 61 -21.94 -1.63 3.92
N ILE A 62 -22.67 -2.20 2.95
CA ILE A 62 -23.19 -1.48 1.78
C ILE A 62 -24.11 -0.30 2.16
N ASP A 63 -25.00 -0.47 3.13
CA ASP A 63 -25.91 0.61 3.55
C ASP A 63 -25.14 1.81 4.12
N SER A 64 -24.13 1.56 4.97
CA SER A 64 -23.27 2.61 5.54
C SER A 64 -22.39 3.30 4.49
N VAL A 65 -21.97 2.57 3.45
CA VAL A 65 -21.24 3.14 2.32
C VAL A 65 -22.16 4.02 1.48
N LEU A 66 -23.37 3.56 1.14
CA LEU A 66 -24.33 4.29 0.33
C LEU A 66 -24.92 5.52 1.03
N GLU A 67 -25.02 5.52 2.35
CA GLU A 67 -25.40 6.69 3.16
C GLU A 67 -24.37 7.84 3.06
N ARG A 68 -23.10 7.51 2.80
CA ARG A 68 -22.05 8.48 2.51
C ARG A 68 -22.03 8.74 1.01
N SER A 69 -22.73 9.80 0.59
CA SER A 69 -23.00 10.16 -0.82
C SER A 69 -21.79 10.25 -1.75
N ASP A 70 -20.58 10.26 -1.20
CA ASP A 70 -19.28 10.36 -1.85
C ASP A 70 -18.49 9.02 -1.93
N PHE A 71 -18.93 7.96 -1.25
CA PHE A 71 -18.26 6.65 -1.29
C PHE A 71 -18.96 5.70 -2.26
N TRP A 72 -18.25 5.37 -3.35
CA TRP A 72 -18.63 4.28 -4.24
C TRP A 72 -18.21 2.94 -3.61
N PRO A 73 -18.95 1.82 -3.81
CA PRO A 73 -18.57 0.50 -3.31
C PRO A 73 -17.33 -0.04 -4.02
N MET A 74 -16.18 0.55 -3.68
CA MET A 74 -14.87 0.22 -4.22
C MET A 74 -14.15 -0.73 -3.26
N PRO A 75 -13.31 -1.63 -3.77
CA PRO A 75 -12.39 -2.35 -2.92
C PRO A 75 -11.48 -1.38 -2.15
N TYR A 76 -11.22 -1.69 -0.89
CA TYR A 76 -10.41 -0.87 0.01
C TYR A 76 -9.46 -1.75 0.82
N ILE A 77 -8.38 -1.16 1.35
CA ILE A 77 -7.49 -1.84 2.29
C ILE A 77 -8.09 -1.72 3.69
N ASP A 78 -8.10 -2.81 4.45
CA ASP A 78 -8.55 -2.83 5.85
C ASP A 78 -7.72 -1.82 6.68
N GLY A 79 -8.30 -0.68 7.01
CA GLY A 79 -7.59 0.39 7.73
C GLY A 79 -7.20 0.02 9.17
N LYS A 80 -7.80 -1.03 9.75
CA LYS A 80 -7.43 -1.52 11.08
C LYS A 80 -6.33 -2.58 11.00
N ARG A 81 -6.39 -3.43 9.97
CA ARG A 81 -5.51 -4.61 9.79
C ARG A 81 -5.00 -4.67 8.34
N PRO A 82 -4.18 -3.70 7.90
CA PRO A 82 -3.85 -3.53 6.48
C PRO A 82 -2.94 -4.64 5.94
N TYR A 83 -2.14 -5.28 6.78
CA TYR A 83 -1.10 -6.25 6.37
C TYR A 83 -1.23 -7.62 7.03
N GLY A 84 -2.10 -7.76 8.03
CA GLY A 84 -2.25 -8.97 8.83
C GLY A 84 -2.93 -8.71 10.16
N ASP A 85 -2.83 -9.67 11.07
CA ASP A 85 -3.58 -9.69 12.34
C ASP A 85 -2.73 -9.30 13.56
N ARG A 86 -1.50 -8.79 13.37
CA ARG A 86 -0.65 -8.36 14.49
C ARG A 86 -0.91 -6.91 14.87
N THR A 87 -0.76 -6.60 16.15
CA THR A 87 -0.98 -5.25 16.69
C THR A 87 0.03 -4.25 16.13
N TYR A 88 1.28 -4.69 15.97
CA TYR A 88 2.35 -3.91 15.38
C TYR A 88 2.46 -4.31 13.90
N PHE A 89 2.08 -3.39 13.02
CA PHE A 89 1.92 -3.67 11.59
C PHE A 89 3.26 -3.98 10.91
N GLN A 90 4.38 -3.53 11.50
CA GLN A 90 5.73 -3.77 11.01
C GLN A 90 6.06 -5.26 10.94
N PHE A 91 5.60 -6.09 11.87
CA PHE A 91 5.82 -7.54 11.80
C PHE A 91 5.17 -8.16 10.58
N ASP A 92 3.92 -7.80 10.31
CA ASP A 92 3.18 -8.30 9.16
C ASP A 92 3.82 -7.80 7.86
N MET A 93 4.20 -6.52 7.78
CA MET A 93 4.91 -5.98 6.62
C MET A 93 6.28 -6.64 6.40
N ALA A 94 7.05 -6.86 7.46
CA ALA A 94 8.34 -7.54 7.43
C ALA A 94 8.22 -8.95 6.84
N GLU A 95 7.20 -9.71 7.27
CA GLU A 95 6.92 -11.03 6.69
C GLU A 95 6.49 -10.96 5.22
N LEU A 96 5.61 -10.01 4.86
CA LEU A 96 5.20 -9.79 3.47
C LEU A 96 6.39 -9.48 2.54
N LEU A 97 7.40 -8.78 3.06
CA LEU A 97 8.61 -8.42 2.32
C LEU A 97 9.71 -9.49 2.37
N GLY A 98 9.47 -10.64 3.03
CA GLY A 98 10.43 -11.73 3.14
C GLY A 98 11.62 -11.41 4.05
N ASP A 99 11.49 -10.42 4.93
CA ASP A 99 12.50 -9.96 5.87
C ASP A 99 11.87 -9.93 7.28
N PRO A 100 11.59 -11.09 7.92
CA PRO A 100 11.02 -11.13 9.27
C PRO A 100 12.00 -10.63 10.32
N TYR A 101 11.50 -10.14 11.46
CA TYR A 101 12.35 -9.77 12.59
C TYR A 101 13.08 -10.99 13.15
N GLN A 102 14.31 -10.76 13.61
CA GLN A 102 15.13 -11.81 14.21
C GLN A 102 14.82 -11.93 15.70
N LEU A 103 14.97 -13.14 16.21
CA LEU A 103 14.89 -13.44 17.63
C LEU A 103 16.29 -13.78 18.15
N ASP A 104 16.55 -13.44 19.41
CA ASP A 104 17.77 -13.86 20.10
C ASP A 104 17.68 -15.33 20.58
N ALA A 105 18.70 -15.79 21.30
CA ALA A 105 18.77 -17.17 21.79
C ALA A 105 17.70 -17.51 22.85
N ASP A 106 17.07 -16.50 23.44
CA ASP A 106 16.04 -16.60 24.47
C ASP A 106 14.63 -16.32 23.89
N ASP A 107 14.48 -16.36 22.56
CA ASP A 107 13.27 -16.04 21.81
C ASP A 107 12.74 -14.60 22.00
N ASN A 108 13.60 -13.67 22.45
CA ASN A 108 13.22 -12.25 22.50
C ASN A 108 13.45 -11.58 21.15
N LEU A 109 12.60 -10.59 20.86
CA LEU A 109 12.76 -9.75 19.68
C LEU A 109 14.08 -8.98 19.74
N ILE A 110 14.87 -9.08 18.67
CA ILE A 110 16.01 -8.18 18.46
C ILE A 110 15.46 -6.88 17.88
N GLU A 111 15.60 -5.79 18.64
CA GLU A 111 15.18 -4.45 18.22
C GLU A 111 15.95 -3.98 16.98
N ASP A 112 15.22 -3.39 16.03
CA ASP A 112 15.79 -2.87 14.78
C ASP A 112 15.08 -1.57 14.39
N ALA A 113 15.55 -0.46 14.97
CA ALA A 113 14.96 0.85 14.77
C ALA A 113 15.07 1.35 13.31
N GLU A 114 16.09 0.90 12.56
CA GLU A 114 16.23 1.26 11.15
C GLU A 114 15.16 0.57 10.31
N LYS A 115 14.91 -0.72 10.58
CA LYS A 115 13.83 -1.48 9.97
C LYS A 115 12.47 -0.93 10.33
N ASP A 116 12.23 -0.57 11.59
CA ASP A 116 10.99 0.05 12.03
C ASP A 116 10.70 1.33 11.23
N ALA A 117 11.67 2.24 11.15
CA ALA A 117 11.53 3.49 10.41
C ALA A 117 11.34 3.28 8.89
N ARG A 118 12.01 2.28 8.31
CA ARG A 118 11.84 1.90 6.90
C ARG A 118 10.44 1.39 6.61
N LEU A 119 9.92 0.49 7.45
CA LEU A 119 8.59 -0.10 7.28
C LEU A 119 7.48 0.93 7.54
N GLU A 120 7.66 1.82 8.51
CA GLU A 120 6.76 2.94 8.77
C GLU A 120 6.70 3.89 7.57
N ARG A 121 7.84 4.26 6.97
CA ARG A 121 7.84 5.05 5.74
C ARG A 121 7.08 4.36 4.61
N LEU A 122 7.32 3.07 4.42
CA LEU A 122 6.65 2.28 3.38
C LEU A 122 5.13 2.18 3.62
N HIS A 123 4.70 2.13 4.89
CA HIS A 123 3.29 2.18 5.26
C HIS A 123 2.64 3.48 4.78
N TYR A 124 3.24 4.63 5.09
CA TYR A 124 2.71 5.93 4.67
C TYR A 124 2.73 6.13 3.15
N GLU A 125 3.77 5.65 2.48
CA GLU A 125 3.88 5.69 1.02
C GLU A 125 2.86 4.77 0.31
N THR A 126 2.20 3.85 1.02
CA THR A 126 1.24 2.89 0.42
C THR A 126 0.09 3.58 -0.31
N LEU A 127 -0.42 4.70 0.21
CA LEU A 127 -1.48 5.47 -0.46
C LEU A 127 -0.99 6.07 -1.79
N ALA A 128 0.16 6.73 -1.76
CA ALA A 128 0.77 7.33 -2.94
C ALA A 128 1.11 6.25 -3.99
N ALA A 129 1.68 5.13 -3.55
CA ALA A 129 1.97 3.98 -4.40
C ALA A 129 0.71 3.42 -5.08
N LEU A 130 -0.40 3.29 -4.35
CA LEU A 130 -1.69 2.86 -4.92
C LEU A 130 -2.18 3.84 -5.98
N GLN A 131 -2.12 5.15 -5.72
CA GLN A 131 -2.52 6.17 -6.69
C GLN A 131 -1.64 6.11 -7.94
N ILE A 132 -0.32 5.95 -7.79
CA ILE A 132 0.63 5.80 -8.91
C ILE A 132 0.30 4.55 -9.74
N LEU A 133 0.03 3.43 -9.08
CA LEU A 133 -0.38 2.19 -9.74
C LEU A 133 -1.69 2.39 -10.52
N LEU A 134 -2.70 3.04 -9.94
CA LEU A 134 -3.97 3.31 -10.62
C LEU A 134 -3.85 4.30 -11.78
N MET A 135 -2.91 5.25 -11.72
CA MET A 135 -2.68 6.23 -12.79
C MET A 135 -1.93 5.64 -13.99
N HIS A 136 -0.99 4.72 -13.76
CA HIS A 136 -0.01 4.30 -14.77
C HIS A 136 -0.09 2.81 -15.15
N ALA A 137 -0.76 1.96 -14.37
CA ALA A 137 -0.89 0.55 -14.72
C ALA A 137 -1.91 0.35 -15.85
N GLU A 138 -1.52 -0.39 -16.88
CA GLU A 138 -2.43 -0.83 -17.93
C GLU A 138 -3.07 -2.17 -17.55
N LEU A 139 -4.39 -2.28 -17.68
CA LEU A 139 -5.07 -3.57 -17.61
C LEU A 139 -4.73 -4.35 -18.88
N ILE A 140 -3.95 -5.42 -18.74
CA ILE A 140 -3.73 -6.36 -19.83
C ILE A 140 -5.07 -7.05 -20.07
N THR A 141 -5.77 -6.67 -21.12
CA THR A 141 -6.94 -7.44 -21.56
C THR A 141 -6.39 -8.71 -22.23
N PRO A 142 -6.68 -9.93 -21.73
CA PRO A 142 -6.25 -11.14 -22.41
C PRO A 142 -6.90 -11.18 -23.81
N ALA A 143 -6.08 -11.49 -24.81
CA ALA A 143 -6.49 -11.61 -26.22
C ALA A 143 -7.37 -12.83 -26.49
#